data_AF-A0A6P1F1T7-F1
#
_entry.id   AF-A0A6P1F1T7-F1
#
_cell.length_a   1.000
_cell.length_b   1.000
_cell.length_c   1.000
_cell.angle_alpha   90.00
_cell.angle_beta   90.00
_cell.angle_gamma   90.00
#
_symmetry.space_group_name_H-M   'P 1'
#
loop_
_entity.id
_entity.type
_entity.pdbx_description
1 polymer ?
#
loop_
_entity_poly.entity_id
_entity_poly.type
_entity_poly.pdbx_seq_one_letter_code
_entity_poly.pdbx_strand_id
1 'polypeptide(L)'
;MVMTRTVPARRHRSRASMLLTVLSVVVGLLLLVHAGVQGIGAAIFWSPCWSEGQESAACYFLQYEAPQPAWLLPTWVWFVEVLLALVVIVASVAAGRRVGTAGLALVAVLASSALIDAVFTPLINGGHTSADEPPGFGLIGAVLLAIGGVLMFRVALPYRRPLS
;
A
#
# COMPACT_ATOMS: atom_id res chain seq x y z
N MET A 1 45.79 -8.46 -30.46
CA MET A 1 44.86 -9.53 -30.07
C MET A 1 44.20 -9.11 -28.76
N VAL A 2 43.06 -8.43 -28.82
CA VAL A 2 42.34 -7.95 -27.63
C VAL A 2 41.36 -9.03 -27.22
N MET A 3 41.70 -9.74 -26.15
CA MET A 3 40.87 -10.78 -25.56
C MET A 3 39.76 -10.10 -24.75
N THR A 4 38.64 -9.80 -25.41
CA THR A 4 37.42 -9.31 -24.76
C THR A 4 36.82 -10.41 -23.89
N ARG A 5 37.20 -10.41 -22.62
CA ARG A 5 36.60 -11.23 -21.57
C ARG A 5 35.17 -10.73 -21.33
N THR A 6 34.17 -11.35 -21.97
CA THR A 6 32.75 -11.09 -21.70
C THR A 6 32.33 -11.83 -20.41
N VAL A 7 32.55 -11.15 -19.29
CA VAL A 7 32.10 -11.54 -17.92
C VAL A 7 30.55 -11.38 -17.84
N PRO A 8 29.82 -12.15 -17.00
CA PRO A 8 28.52 -12.76 -17.31
C PRO A 8 27.31 -11.83 -17.04
N ALA A 9 27.26 -10.67 -17.71
CA ALA A 9 26.21 -9.68 -17.50
C ALA A 9 24.78 -10.23 -17.72
N ARG A 10 24.60 -11.23 -18.60
CA ARG A 10 23.29 -11.87 -18.84
C ARG A 10 22.77 -12.67 -17.63
N ARG A 11 23.63 -13.41 -16.93
CA ARG A 11 23.21 -14.23 -15.76
C ARG A 11 22.85 -13.36 -14.56
N HIS A 12 23.61 -12.29 -14.31
CA HIS A 12 23.31 -11.37 -13.21
C HIS A 12 21.98 -10.64 -13.41
N ARG A 13 21.70 -10.20 -14.64
CA ARG A 13 20.42 -9.53 -14.98
C ARG A 13 19.24 -10.50 -14.92
N SER A 14 19.43 -11.76 -15.28
CA SER A 14 18.44 -12.82 -15.16
C SER A 14 18.05 -13.11 -13.70
N ARG A 15 19.04 -13.26 -12.80
CA ARG A 15 18.79 -13.49 -11.37
C ARG A 15 18.12 -12.30 -10.70
N ALA A 16 18.59 -11.08 -10.97
CA ALA A 16 17.96 -9.86 -10.46
C ALA A 16 16.51 -9.70 -10.95
N SER A 17 16.24 -10.08 -12.21
CA SER A 17 14.90 -10.08 -12.77
C SER A 17 13.97 -11.10 -12.12
N MET A 18 14.45 -12.32 -11.80
CA MET A 18 13.66 -13.31 -11.07
C MET A 18 13.38 -12.86 -9.65
N LEU A 19 14.40 -12.33 -8.96
CA LEU A 19 14.28 -11.85 -7.59
C LEU A 19 13.30 -10.68 -7.49
N LEU A 20 13.34 -9.74 -8.42
CA LEU A 20 12.34 -8.67 -8.53
C LEU A 20 10.93 -9.24 -8.74
N THR A 21 10.76 -10.21 -9.64
CA THR A 21 9.44 -10.81 -9.87
C THR A 21 8.89 -11.50 -8.63
N VAL A 22 9.71 -12.31 -7.93
CA VAL A 22 9.29 -12.98 -6.68
C VAL A 22 8.97 -11.95 -5.61
N LEU A 23 9.85 -10.96 -5.40
CA LEU A 23 9.67 -9.90 -4.43
C LEU A 23 8.37 -9.12 -4.69
N SER A 24 8.14 -8.68 -5.93
CA SER A 24 6.94 -7.94 -6.30
C SER A 24 5.66 -8.77 -6.14
N VAL A 25 5.69 -10.08 -6.40
CA VAL A 25 4.53 -10.95 -6.14
C VAL A 25 4.25 -11.07 -4.65
N VAL A 26 5.27 -11.34 -3.84
CA VAL A 26 5.11 -11.49 -2.38
C VAL A 26 4.61 -10.19 -1.77
N VAL A 27 5.24 -9.05 -2.09
CA VAL A 27 4.82 -7.74 -1.60
C VAL A 27 3.41 -7.40 -2.10
N GLY A 28 3.10 -7.68 -3.37
CA GLY A 28 1.76 -7.45 -3.92
C GLY A 28 0.67 -8.24 -3.18
N LEU A 29 0.92 -9.50 -2.85
CA LEU A 29 -0.01 -10.33 -2.07
C LEU A 29 -0.18 -9.81 -0.65
N LEU A 30 0.91 -9.43 0.03
CA LEU A 30 0.85 -8.88 1.39
C LEU A 30 0.00 -7.61 1.44
N LEU A 31 0.23 -6.68 0.51
CA LEU A 31 -0.54 -5.43 0.41
C LEU A 31 -2.03 -5.71 0.13
N LEU A 32 -2.35 -6.65 -0.77
CA LEU A 32 -3.75 -7.01 -1.06
C LEU A 32 -4.45 -7.67 0.12
N VAL A 33 -3.79 -8.59 0.82
CA VAL A 33 -4.35 -9.26 2.00
C VAL A 33 -4.63 -8.23 3.09
N HIS A 34 -3.67 -7.33 3.35
CA HIS A 34 -3.85 -6.30 4.35
C HIS A 34 -4.95 -5.29 3.95
N ALA A 35 -5.01 -4.89 2.68
CA ALA A 35 -6.11 -4.08 2.15
C ALA A 35 -7.47 -4.73 2.36
N GLY A 36 -7.56 -6.05 2.14
CA GLY A 36 -8.78 -6.82 2.38
C GLY A 36 -9.19 -6.81 3.86
N VAL A 37 -8.25 -7.10 4.76
CA VAL A 37 -8.49 -7.10 6.22
C VAL A 37 -8.89 -5.71 6.71
N GLN A 38 -8.19 -4.66 6.28
CA GLN A 38 -8.50 -3.27 6.61
C GLN A 38 -9.88 -2.86 6.08
N GLY A 39 -10.19 -3.19 4.82
CA GLY A 39 -11.47 -2.86 4.20
C GLY A 39 -12.65 -3.58 4.85
N ILE A 40 -12.50 -4.87 5.18
CA ILE A 40 -13.52 -5.64 5.91
C ILE A 40 -13.70 -5.09 7.32
N GLY A 41 -12.60 -4.80 8.02
CA GLY A 41 -12.63 -4.22 9.36
C GLY A 41 -13.37 -2.87 9.36
N ALA A 42 -13.04 -1.99 8.43
CA ALA A 42 -13.71 -0.71 8.25
C ALA A 42 -15.21 -0.88 7.91
N ALA A 43 -15.55 -1.82 7.03
CA ALA A 43 -16.94 -2.07 6.65
C ALA A 43 -17.78 -2.60 7.81
N ILE A 44 -17.24 -3.49 8.63
CA ILE A 44 -17.92 -4.02 9.82
C ILE A 44 -18.04 -2.94 10.89
N PHE A 45 -16.97 -2.18 11.13
CA PHE A 45 -16.97 -1.12 12.14
C PHE A 45 -18.01 -0.03 11.82
N TRP A 46 -18.08 0.40 10.56
CA TRP A 46 -19.01 1.45 10.11
C TRP A 46 -20.39 0.93 9.71
N SER A 47 -20.64 -0.39 9.76
CA SER A 47 -21.92 -0.95 9.32
C SER A 47 -23.14 -0.32 10.02
N PRO A 48 -23.13 -0.07 11.36
CA PRO A 48 -24.27 0.51 12.04
C PRO A 48 -24.59 1.94 11.56
N CYS A 49 -23.56 2.73 11.25
CA CYS A 49 -23.73 4.08 10.69
C CYS A 49 -24.41 4.07 9.32
N TRP A 50 -24.12 3.07 8.47
CA TRP A 50 -24.75 2.96 7.15
C TRP A 50 -26.16 2.35 7.19
N SER A 51 -26.41 1.41 8.11
CA SER A 51 -27.71 0.73 8.21
C SER A 51 -28.73 1.51 9.04
N GLU A 52 -28.31 2.17 10.12
CA GLU A 52 -29.20 2.84 11.08
C GLU A 52 -29.19 4.38 10.92
N GLY A 53 -28.24 4.90 10.13
CA GLY A 53 -28.07 6.33 9.89
C GLY A 53 -27.14 7.01 10.90
N GLN A 54 -26.66 8.19 10.51
CA GLN A 54 -25.66 8.95 11.26
C GLN A 54 -26.15 9.45 12.63
N GLU A 55 -27.46 9.61 12.78
CA GLU A 55 -28.10 10.11 14.02
C GLU A 55 -28.38 8.97 15.03
N SER A 56 -28.09 7.72 14.67
CA SER A 56 -28.31 6.57 15.57
C SER A 56 -27.36 6.61 16.77
N ALA A 57 -27.85 6.18 17.93
CA ALA A 57 -27.03 6.08 19.13
C ALA A 57 -25.82 5.13 18.94
N ALA A 58 -25.99 4.09 18.12
CA ALA A 58 -24.91 3.17 17.77
C ALA A 58 -23.80 3.86 16.96
N CYS A 59 -24.17 4.68 15.96
CA CYS A 59 -23.19 5.45 15.19
C CYS A 59 -22.52 6.54 16.03
N TYR A 60 -23.29 7.22 16.87
CA TYR A 60 -22.78 8.22 17.80
C TYR A 60 -21.72 7.62 18.75
N PHE A 61 -22.01 6.44 19.33
CA PHE A 61 -21.04 5.72 20.16
C PHE A 61 -19.75 5.40 19.40
N LEU A 62 -19.85 4.94 18.16
CA LEU A 62 -18.68 4.62 17.33
C LEU A 62 -17.83 5.84 16.95
N GLN A 63 -18.47 6.98 16.73
CA GLN A 63 -17.80 8.24 16.40
C GLN A 63 -17.11 8.88 17.62
N TYR A 64 -17.73 8.84 18.80
CA TYR A 64 -17.29 9.67 19.92
C TYR A 64 -16.81 8.89 21.15
N GLU A 65 -17.26 7.65 21.34
CA GLU A 65 -17.07 6.91 22.60
C GLU A 65 -16.24 5.64 22.44
N ALA A 66 -16.13 5.09 21.21
CA ALA A 66 -15.39 3.87 20.96
C ALA A 66 -13.88 4.08 21.22
N PRO A 67 -13.26 3.26 22.10
CA PRO A 67 -11.82 3.33 22.33
C PRO A 67 -11.08 2.96 21.05
N GLN A 68 -10.21 3.87 20.60
CA GLN A 68 -9.37 3.67 19.43
C GLN A 68 -8.54 2.39 19.58
N PRO A 69 -8.50 1.50 18.56
CA PRO A 69 -7.66 0.31 18.62
C PRO A 69 -6.18 0.74 18.62
N ALA A 70 -5.56 0.69 19.80
CA ALA A 70 -4.12 0.76 20.08
C ALA A 70 -3.28 1.57 19.06
N TRP A 71 -3.13 2.88 19.31
CA TRP A 71 -2.46 3.89 18.47
C TRP A 71 -1.10 3.56 17.83
N LEU A 72 -0.41 2.50 18.24
CA LEU A 72 0.88 2.11 17.69
C LEU A 72 0.79 1.00 16.64
N LEU A 73 -0.17 0.08 16.75
CA LEU A 73 -0.27 -1.08 15.86
C LEU A 73 -0.50 -0.69 14.39
N PRO A 74 -1.42 0.26 14.07
CA PRO A 74 -1.64 0.68 12.69
C PRO A 74 -0.42 1.35 12.05
N THR A 75 0.30 2.19 12.79
CA THR A 75 1.44 2.96 12.27
C THR A 75 2.66 2.09 11.97
N TRP A 76 2.96 1.10 12.82
CA TRP A 76 4.06 0.17 12.58
C TRP A 76 3.83 -0.70 11.35
N VAL A 77 2.61 -1.19 11.15
CA VAL A 77 2.26 -1.99 9.98
C VAL A 77 2.43 -1.17 8.71
N TRP A 78 1.91 0.06 8.67
CA TRP A 78 2.12 0.96 7.53
C TRP A 78 3.59 1.23 7.24
N PHE A 79 4.41 1.45 8.28
CA PHE A 79 5.85 1.64 8.11
C PHE A 79 6.52 0.43 7.43
N VAL A 80 6.11 -0.80 7.78
CA VAL A 80 6.57 -2.02 7.11
C VAL A 80 6.16 -2.03 5.64
N GLU A 81 4.94 -1.61 5.30
CA GLU A 81 4.46 -1.55 3.91
C GLU A 81 5.27 -0.58 3.06
N VAL A 82 5.58 0.60 3.61
CA VAL A 82 6.45 1.59 2.96
C VAL A 82 7.85 1.00 2.73
N LEU A 83 8.42 0.32 3.73
CA LEU A 83 9.70 -0.36 3.57
C LEU A 83 9.65 -1.41 2.46
N LEU A 84 8.62 -2.26 2.42
CA LEU A 84 8.44 -3.26 1.37
C LEU A 84 8.36 -2.62 -0.03
N ALA A 85 7.61 -1.52 -0.17
CA ALA A 85 7.51 -0.78 -1.42
C ALA A 85 8.87 -0.17 -1.84
N LEU A 86 9.64 0.36 -0.89
CA LEU A 86 11.00 0.85 -1.14
C LEU A 86 11.95 -0.26 -1.61
N VAL A 87 11.90 -1.45 -1.00
CA VAL A 87 12.71 -2.60 -1.45
C VAL A 87 12.39 -2.95 -2.90
N VAL A 88 11.10 -2.92 -3.30
CA VAL A 88 10.70 -3.18 -4.68
C VAL A 88 11.20 -2.10 -5.65
N ILE A 89 11.22 -0.83 -5.25
CA ILE A 89 11.81 0.25 -6.07
C ILE A 89 13.31 0.05 -6.24
N VAL A 90 14.05 -0.21 -5.16
CA VAL A 90 15.49 -0.47 -5.23
C VAL A 90 15.78 -1.68 -6.12
N ALA A 91 15.00 -2.75 -6.00
CA ALA A 91 15.11 -3.92 -6.86
C ALA A 91 14.76 -3.60 -8.33
N SER A 92 13.79 -2.72 -8.57
CA SER A 92 13.40 -2.24 -9.91
C SER A 92 14.52 -1.42 -10.57
N VAL A 93 15.17 -0.54 -9.79
CA VAL A 93 16.35 0.21 -10.22
C VAL A 93 17.52 -0.72 -10.52
N ALA A 94 17.82 -1.66 -9.63
CA ALA A 94 18.89 -2.66 -9.82
C ALA A 94 18.65 -3.57 -11.03
N ALA A 95 17.39 -3.91 -11.31
CA ALA A 95 17.00 -4.68 -12.49
C ALA A 95 16.92 -3.81 -13.77
N GLY A 96 16.96 -2.48 -13.64
CA GLY A 96 16.83 -1.53 -14.74
C GLY A 96 15.48 -1.58 -15.46
N ARG A 97 14.38 -1.89 -14.75
CA ARG A 97 13.05 -2.02 -15.35
C ARG A 97 11.93 -1.50 -14.43
N ARG A 98 10.86 -0.97 -15.04
CA ARG A 98 9.57 -0.64 -14.38
C ARG A 98 9.65 0.29 -13.15
N VAL A 99 10.66 1.16 -13.10
CA VAL A 99 10.85 2.14 -12.00
C VAL A 99 9.62 3.05 -11.83
N GLY A 100 9.02 3.52 -12.94
CA GLY A 100 7.81 4.35 -12.86
C GLY A 100 6.62 3.63 -12.22
N THR A 101 6.38 2.36 -12.56
CA THR A 101 5.30 1.56 -11.95
C THR A 101 5.57 1.29 -10.47
N ALA A 102 6.81 0.98 -10.11
CA ALA A 102 7.21 0.80 -8.72
C ALA A 102 7.09 2.11 -7.92
N GLY A 103 7.41 3.25 -8.53
CA GLY A 103 7.21 4.59 -7.97
C GLY A 103 5.74 4.89 -7.69
N LEU A 104 4.85 4.61 -8.65
CA LEU A 104 3.41 4.76 -8.45
C LEU A 104 2.88 3.85 -7.33
N ALA A 105 3.42 2.63 -7.22
CA ALA A 105 3.05 1.71 -6.14
C ALA A 105 3.45 2.27 -4.76
N LEU A 106 4.64 2.85 -4.64
CA LEU A 106 5.07 3.53 -3.41
C LEU A 106 4.18 4.73 -3.08
N VAL A 107 3.84 5.57 -4.08
CA VAL A 107 2.93 6.70 -3.86
C VAL A 107 1.57 6.22 -3.34
N ALA A 108 1.04 5.13 -3.89
CA ALA A 108 -0.21 4.55 -3.42
C ALA A 108 -0.13 4.06 -1.96
N VAL A 109 0.98 3.40 -1.56
CA VAL A 109 1.22 2.97 -0.18
C VAL A 109 1.45 4.15 0.77
N LEU A 110 2.14 5.20 0.33
CA LEU A 110 2.29 6.41 1.13
C LEU A 110 0.94 7.10 1.36
N ALA A 111 0.09 7.12 0.34
CA ALA A 111 -1.23 7.71 0.40
C ALA A 111 -2.24 6.88 1.22
N SER A 112 -1.98 5.58 1.47
CA SER A 112 -2.94 4.69 2.15
C SER A 112 -3.09 4.95 3.65
N SER A 113 -2.20 5.71 4.30
CA SER A 113 -2.39 6.16 5.69
C SER A 113 -1.96 7.61 5.94
N ALA A 114 -0.82 8.06 5.41
CA ALA A 114 -0.27 9.38 5.78
C ALA A 114 -1.13 10.57 5.31
N LEU A 115 -1.81 10.45 4.17
CA LEU A 115 -2.74 11.48 3.70
C LEU A 115 -4.05 11.47 4.49
N ILE A 116 -4.51 10.29 4.87
CA ILE A 116 -5.80 10.11 5.53
C ILE A 116 -5.68 10.50 7.01
N ASP A 117 -4.79 9.85 7.75
CA ASP A 117 -4.69 9.97 9.20
C ASP A 117 -4.05 11.29 9.65
N ALA A 118 -3.07 11.82 8.89
CA ALA A 118 -2.29 12.99 9.30
C ALA A 118 -2.69 14.30 8.61
N VAL A 119 -3.42 14.25 7.50
CA VAL A 119 -3.83 15.46 6.75
C VAL A 119 -5.35 15.60 6.71
N PHE A 120 -6.08 14.59 6.24
CA PHE A 120 -7.53 14.72 6.08
C PHE A 120 -8.29 14.69 7.40
N THR A 121 -7.95 13.78 8.31
CA THR A 121 -8.58 13.68 9.63
C THR A 121 -8.52 15.01 10.40
N PRO A 122 -7.36 15.65 10.64
CA PRO A 122 -7.32 16.92 11.37
C PRO A 122 -7.90 18.11 10.57
N LEU A 123 -7.82 18.10 9.24
CA LEU A 123 -8.35 19.20 8.41
C LEU A 123 -9.88 19.22 8.38
N ILE A 124 -10.52 18.04 8.41
CA ILE A 124 -11.97 17.88 8.40
C ILE A 124 -12.55 18.07 9.81
N ASN A 125 -11.80 17.68 10.86
CA ASN A 125 -12.26 17.72 12.25
C ASN A 125 -11.83 18.99 13.01
N GLY A 126 -11.38 20.03 12.31
CA GLY A 126 -11.04 21.31 12.93
C GLY A 126 -9.83 21.27 13.89
N GLY A 127 -8.90 20.31 13.70
CA GLY A 127 -7.65 20.22 14.47
C GLY A 127 -7.64 19.21 15.62
N HIS A 128 -8.70 18.44 15.83
CA HIS A 128 -8.72 17.34 16.80
C HIS A 128 -8.19 16.04 16.20
N THR A 129 -7.37 15.31 16.97
CA THR A 129 -6.72 14.04 16.57
C THR A 129 -7.44 12.79 17.10
N SER A 130 -8.55 12.97 17.82
CA SER A 130 -9.28 11.88 18.48
C SER A 130 -10.63 11.62 17.83
N ALA A 131 -10.72 10.49 17.14
CA ALA A 131 -11.90 9.67 16.86
C ALA A 131 -12.80 9.95 15.63
N ASP A 132 -12.64 11.01 14.86
CA ASP A 132 -13.39 11.13 13.60
C ASP A 132 -12.54 10.67 12.40
N GLU A 133 -12.43 9.37 12.16
CA GLU A 133 -12.42 8.94 10.76
C GLU A 133 -13.87 9.06 10.29
N PRO A 134 -14.24 9.97 9.38
CA PRO A 134 -15.55 9.89 8.76
C PRO A 134 -15.76 8.48 8.18
N PRO A 135 -16.98 7.92 8.26
CA PRO A 135 -17.27 6.60 7.72
C PRO A 135 -16.78 6.51 6.27
N GLY A 136 -15.73 5.71 6.04
CA GLY A 136 -15.13 5.51 4.72
C GLY A 136 -13.63 5.82 4.59
N PHE A 137 -12.96 6.47 5.55
CA PHE A 137 -11.52 6.75 5.40
C PHE A 137 -10.64 5.48 5.45
N GLY A 138 -10.91 4.56 6.38
CA GLY A 138 -10.30 3.21 6.34
C GLY A 138 -10.57 2.44 5.02
N LEU A 139 -11.69 2.71 4.32
CA LEU A 139 -11.95 2.13 2.99
C LEU A 139 -11.11 2.80 1.89
N ILE A 140 -10.93 4.11 1.94
CA ILE A 140 -10.06 4.83 0.97
C ILE A 140 -8.62 4.35 1.13
N GLY A 141 -8.14 4.21 2.37
CA GLY A 141 -6.83 3.63 2.68
C GLY A 141 -6.67 2.22 2.11
N ALA A 142 -7.66 1.35 2.34
CA ALA A 142 -7.70 -0.01 1.79
C ALA A 142 -7.69 -0.03 0.25
N VAL A 143 -8.43 0.87 -0.42
CA VAL A 143 -8.43 0.98 -1.89
C VAL A 143 -7.07 1.39 -2.43
N LEU A 144 -6.43 2.39 -1.81
CA LEU A 144 -5.09 2.82 -2.21
C LEU A 144 -4.05 1.71 -2.02
N LEU A 145 -4.14 0.99 -0.91
CA LEU A 145 -3.28 -0.15 -0.63
C LEU A 145 -3.51 -1.28 -1.66
N ALA A 146 -4.76 -1.53 -2.04
CA ALA A 146 -5.09 -2.50 -3.09
C ALA A 146 -4.53 -2.08 -4.45
N ILE A 147 -4.60 -0.79 -4.81
CA ILE A 147 -3.97 -0.23 -6.02
C ILE A 147 -2.45 -0.46 -5.96
N GLY A 148 -1.81 -0.18 -4.82
CA GLY A 148 -0.40 -0.47 -4.57
C GLY A 148 -0.07 -1.94 -4.83
N GLY A 149 -0.84 -2.87 -4.26
CA GLY A 149 -0.71 -4.31 -4.48
C GLY A 149 -0.83 -4.72 -5.95
N VAL A 150 -1.84 -4.21 -6.67
CA VAL A 150 -2.03 -4.46 -8.12
C VAL A 150 -0.85 -3.94 -8.94
N LEU A 151 -0.32 -2.76 -8.61
CA LEU A 151 0.85 -2.20 -9.26
C LEU A 151 2.10 -3.06 -9.03
N MET A 152 2.25 -3.72 -7.86
CA MET A 152 3.34 -4.66 -7.63
C MET A 152 3.27 -5.87 -8.58
N PHE A 153 2.09 -6.42 -8.88
CA PHE A 153 1.97 -7.47 -9.91
C PHE A 153 2.36 -6.96 -11.30
N ARG A 154 2.07 -5.70 -11.63
CA ARG A 154 2.55 -5.08 -12.87
C ARG A 154 4.07 -4.96 -12.91
N VAL A 155 4.74 -4.72 -11.78
CA VAL A 155 6.22 -4.75 -11.68
C VAL A 155 6.77 -6.17 -11.88
N ALA A 156 6.04 -7.19 -11.41
CA ALA A 156 6.42 -8.58 -11.54
C ALA A 156 6.45 -9.09 -13.00
N LEU A 157 5.62 -8.50 -13.88
CA LEU A 157 5.54 -8.91 -15.28
C LEU A 157 6.87 -8.67 -16.03
N PRO A 158 7.38 -9.65 -16.78
CA PRO A 158 8.59 -9.48 -17.58
C PRO A 158 8.41 -8.37 -18.63
N TYR A 159 9.48 -7.65 -18.93
CA TYR A 159 9.46 -6.61 -19.97
C TYR A 159 9.56 -7.29 -21.34
N ARG A 160 8.46 -7.33 -22.10
CA ARG A 160 8.51 -7.70 -23.51
C ARG A 160 9.03 -6.47 -24.26
N ARG A 161 10.32 -6.46 -24.63
CA ARG A 161 10.79 -5.48 -25.61
C ARG A 161 10.02 -5.74 -26.91
N PRO A 162 9.41 -4.72 -27.56
CA PRO A 162 9.05 -4.86 -28.95
C PRO A 162 10.33 -5.19 -29.73
N LEU A 163 10.26 -6.20 -30.59
CA LEU A 163 11.29 -6.49 -31.57
C LEU A 163 11.24 -5.35 -32.59
N SER A 164 12.03 -4.31 -32.38
CA SER A 164 12.34 -3.27 -33.36
C SER A 164 13.75 -3.46 -33.86
#